data_AF-A0A2J1E028-F1
#
_entry.id   AF-A0A2J1E028-F1
#
_cell.length_a   1.000
_cell.length_b   1.000
_cell.length_c   1.000
_cell.angle_alpha   90.00
_cell.angle_beta   90.00
_cell.angle_gamma   90.00
#
_symmetry.space_group_name_H-M   'P 1'
#
loop_
_entity.id
_entity.type
_entity.pdbx_description
1 polymer ?
#
loop_
_entity_poly.entity_id
_entity_poly.type
_entity_poly.pdbx_seq_one_letter_code
_entity_poly.pdbx_strand_id
1 'polypeptide(L)' 'FWLLKRNNLNLNWFEWIIGLVGFGLLIFTVQNFMGSFAELEPTAAYFFLLITGLPSLILLAIAWQLAIRRIKKT' A
#
# COMPACT_ATOMS: atom_id res chain seq x y z
N PHE A 1 5.05 9.82 -10.13
CA PHE A 1 6.21 10.73 -10.11
C PHE A 1 5.87 12.20 -10.42
N TRP A 2 4.78 12.52 -11.12
CA TRP A 2 4.41 13.92 -11.45
C TRP A 2 3.79 14.72 -10.29
N LEU A 3 3.08 14.06 -9.36
CA LEU A 3 2.44 14.67 -8.18
C LEU A 3 3.43 15.15 -7.11
N LEU A 4 4.61 14.53 -7.02
CA LEU A 4 5.65 14.84 -6.03
C LEU A 4 6.44 16.13 -6.34
N LYS A 5 6.38 16.62 -7.58
CA LYS A 5 7.30 17.67 -8.06
C LYS A 5 6.75 19.09 -7.93
N ARG A 6 5.45 19.26 -7.60
CA ARG A 6 4.77 20.56 -7.67
C ARG A 6 4.51 21.21 -6.31
N ASN A 7 4.37 20.42 -5.24
CA ASN A 7 4.27 20.94 -3.88
C ASN A 7 5.42 20.34 -3.07
N ASN A 8 6.02 21.09 -2.15
CA ASN A 8 6.90 20.57 -1.10
C ASN A 8 6.10 19.56 -0.25
N LEU A 9 5.86 18.35 -0.75
CA LEU A 9 5.15 17.27 -0.10
C LEU A 9 6.08 16.69 0.96
N ASN A 10 6.29 17.46 2.02
CA ASN A 10 7.07 17.04 3.17
C ASN A 10 6.20 16.07 3.98
N LEU A 11 6.01 14.83 3.53
CA LEU A 11 5.26 13.79 4.26
C LEU A 11 5.76 13.68 5.69
N ASN A 12 4.83 13.64 6.64
CA ASN A 12 5.16 13.39 8.04
C ASN A 12 5.77 11.99 8.16
N TRP A 13 6.63 11.80 9.15
CA TRP A 13 7.34 10.52 9.33
C TRP A 13 6.39 9.31 9.45
N PHE A 14 5.24 9.47 10.10
CA PHE A 14 4.20 8.43 10.16
C PHE A 14 3.56 8.13 8.80
N GLU A 15 3.31 9.14 7.97
CA GLU A 15 2.75 8.94 6.61
C GLU A 15 3.72 8.12 5.75
N TRP A 16 5.03 8.36 5.91
CA TRP A 16 6.08 7.56 5.29
C TRP A 16 6.07 6.11 5.77
N ILE A 17 6.00 5.86 7.09
CA ILE A 17 5.97 4.49 7.63
C ILE A 17 4.73 3.75 7.16
N ILE A 18 3.54 4.34 7.27
CA ILE A 18 2.28 3.73 6.84
C ILE A 18 2.34 3.43 5.33
N GLY A 19 2.83 4.38 4.53
CA GLY A 19 2.98 4.22 3.09
C GLY A 19 3.96 3.09 2.72
N LEU A 20 5.13 3.04 3.37
CA LEU A 20 6.14 2.00 3.11
C LEU A 20 5.67 0.62 3.56
N VAL A 21 5.04 0.50 4.73
CA VAL A 21 4.49 -0.78 5.22
C VAL A 21 3.35 -1.25 4.31
N GLY A 22 2.44 -0.35 3.93
CA GLY A 22 1.38 -0.68 2.98
C GLY A 22 1.92 -1.12 1.62
N PHE A 23 2.92 -0.41 1.09
CA PHE A 23 3.54 -0.76 -0.19
C PHE A 23 4.31 -2.08 -0.12
N GLY A 24 5.07 -2.32 0.96
CA GLY A 24 5.79 -3.57 1.20
C GLY A 24 4.84 -4.76 1.31
N LEU A 25 3.73 -4.61 2.04
CA LEU A 25 2.69 -5.65 2.12
C LEU A 25 2.06 -5.93 0.76
N LEU A 26 1.81 -4.90 -0.06
CA LEU A 26 1.25 -5.10 -1.40
C LEU A 26 2.19 -5.91 -2.28
N ILE A 27 3.49 -5.60 -2.27
CA ILE A 27 4.52 -6.38 -2.99
C ILE A 27 4.53 -7.82 -2.49
N PHE A 28 4.53 -8.02 -1.16
CA PHE A 28 4.47 -9.35 -0.56
C PHE A 28 3.23 -10.13 -1.02
N THR A 29 2.05 -9.51 -1.01
CA THR A 29 0.81 -10.13 -1.49
C THR A 29 0.92 -10.55 -2.94
N VAL A 30 1.40 -9.67 -3.83
CA VAL A 30 1.49 -9.98 -5.27
C VAL A 30 2.43 -11.14 -5.54
N GLN A 31 3.62 -11.15 -4.91
CA GLN A 31 4.57 -12.23 -5.09
C GLN A 31 4.01 -13.57 -4.60
N ASN A 32 3.38 -13.60 -3.42
CA ASN A 32 2.82 -14.83 -2.87
C ASN A 32 1.57 -15.29 -3.62
N PHE A 33 0.73 -14.37 -4.09
CA PHE A 33 -0.42 -14.70 -4.93
C PHE A 33 0.03 -15.41 -6.21
N MET A 34 1.00 -14.82 -6.92
CA MET A 34 1.54 -15.43 -8.15
C MET A 34 2.25 -16.76 -7.86
N GLY A 35 3.01 -16.84 -6.77
CA GLY A 35 3.67 -18.07 -6.32
C GLY A 35 2.68 -19.20 -6.04
N SER A 36 1.63 -18.93 -5.25
CA SER A 36 0.60 -19.93 -4.94
C SER A 36 -0.17 -20.39 -6.17
N PHE A 37 -0.43 -19.52 -7.16
CA PHE A 37 -1.02 -19.95 -8.43
C PHE A 37 -0.07 -20.83 -9.25
N ALA A 38 1.23 -20.53 -9.27
CA ALA A 38 2.24 -21.36 -9.93
C ALA A 38 2.39 -22.74 -9.26
N GLU A 39 2.11 -22.82 -7.96
CA GLU A 39 2.11 -24.05 -7.16
C GLU A 39 0.75 -24.79 -7.14
N LEU A 40 -0.22 -24.37 -7.97
CA LEU A 40 -1.57 -24.96 -8.05
C LEU A 40 -2.37 -24.90 -6.73
N GLU A 41 -2.08 -23.92 -5.87
CA GLU A 41 -2.73 -23.67 -4.59
C GLU A 41 -3.59 -22.38 -4.62
N PRO A 42 -4.69 -22.34 -5.39
CA PRO A 42 -5.49 -21.12 -5.58
C PRO A 42 -6.12 -20.63 -4.27
N THR A 43 -6.44 -21.54 -3.34
CA THR A 43 -6.98 -21.19 -2.03
C THR A 43 -6.00 -20.31 -1.26
N ALA A 44 -4.71 -20.68 -1.19
CA ALA A 44 -3.68 -19.88 -0.54
C ALA A 44 -3.51 -18.50 -1.21
N ALA A 45 -3.58 -18.46 -2.54
CA ALA A 45 -3.51 -17.20 -3.28
C ALA A 45 -4.62 -16.22 -2.84
N TYR A 46 -5.88 -16.68 -2.76
CA TYR A 46 -6.98 -15.82 -2.29
C TYR A 46 -6.83 -15.40 -0.83
N PHE A 47 -6.25 -16.23 0.03
CA PHE A 47 -5.93 -15.83 1.41
C PHE A 47 -4.91 -14.70 1.46
N PHE A 48 -3.89 -14.68 0.58
CA PHE A 48 -2.98 -13.54 0.49
C PHE A 48 -3.70 -12.25 0.08
N LEU A 49 -4.64 -12.30 -0.87
CA LEU A 49 -5.44 -11.11 -1.22
C LEU A 49 -6.23 -10.58 -0.02
N LEU A 50 -6.85 -11.48 0.75
CA LEU A 50 -7.71 -11.09 1.87
C LEU A 50 -6.92 -10.62 3.10
N ILE A 51 -5.89 -11.36 3.50
CA ILE A 51 -5.21 -11.17 4.80
C ILE A 51 -4.08 -10.14 4.70
N THR A 52 -3.37 -10.06 3.57
CA THR A 52 -2.28 -9.09 3.39
C THR A 52 -2.61 -8.04 2.34
N GLY A 53 -3.32 -8.41 1.27
CA GLY A 53 -3.69 -7.50 0.19
C GLY A 53 -4.67 -6.42 0.65
N LEU A 54 -5.78 -6.80 1.27
CA LEU A 54 -6.77 -5.83 1.72
C LEU A 54 -6.19 -4.86 2.77
N PRO A 55 -5.47 -5.30 3.82
CA PRO A 55 -4.78 -4.38 4.72
C PRO A 55 -3.75 -3.48 4.02
N SER A 56 -3.02 -3.98 3.02
CA SER A 56 -2.07 -3.16 2.25
C SER A 56 -2.76 -1.98 1.56
N LEU A 57 -3.91 -2.22 0.93
CA LEU A 57 -4.69 -1.20 0.25
C LEU A 57 -5.30 -0.19 1.23
N ILE A 58 -5.76 -0.66 2.39
CA ILE A 58 -6.27 0.21 3.46
C ILE A 58 -5.15 1.13 3.96
N LEU A 59 -3.96 0.62 4.25
CA LEU A 59 -2.83 1.44 4.71
C LEU A 59 -2.42 2.49 3.67
N LEU A 60 -2.33 2.11 2.40
CA LEU A 60 -2.03 3.03 1.31
C LEU A 60 -3.11 4.11 1.15
N ALA A 61 -4.39 3.73 1.26
CA ALA A 61 -5.50 4.68 1.23
C ALA A 61 -5.45 5.66 2.42
N ILE A 62 -5.09 5.18 3.62
CA ILE A 62 -4.91 6.02 4.81
C ILE A 62 -3.76 7.01 4.60
N ALA A 63 -2.57 6.53 4.19
CA ALA A 63 -1.42 7.39 3.92
C ALA A 63 -1.75 8.48 2.88
N TRP A 64 -2.47 8.10 1.81
CA TRP A 64 -2.95 9.01 0.79
C TRP A 64 -3.94 10.05 1.34
N GLN A 65 -4.95 9.60 2.11
CA GLN A 65 -5.93 10.51 2.70
C GLN A 65 -5.28 11.52 3.66
N LEU A 66 -4.33 11.09 4.48
CA LEU A 66 -3.59 11.97 5.39
C LEU A 66 -2.82 13.05 4.61
N ALA A 67 -2.07 12.63 3.59
CA ALA A 67 -1.29 13.52 2.76
C ALA A 67 -2.18 14.57 2.06
N ILE A 68 -3.30 14.17 1.46
CA ILE A 68 -4.23 15.09 0.78
C ILE A 68 -4.92 16.04 1.76
N ARG A 69 -5.44 15.53 2.88
CA ARG A 69 -6.15 16.37 3.86
C ARG A 69 -5.24 17.46 4.41
N ARG A 70 -3.96 17.17 4.58
CA ARG A 70 -2.96 18.15 5.02
C ARG A 70 -2.71 19.23 3.97
N ILE A 71 -2.53 18.86 2.70
CA ILE A 71 -2.35 19.84 1.61
C ILE A 71 -3.55 20.78 1.53
N LYS A 72 -4.78 20.29 1.76
CA LYS A 72 -5.99 21.13 1.74
C LYS A 72 -6.15 22.06 2.94
N LYS A 73 -5.52 21.75 4.08
CA LYS A 73 -5.56 22.55 5.31
C LYS A 73 -4.48 23.63 5.34
N THR A 74 -3.48 23.52 4.47
CA THR A 74 -2.38 24.48 4.32
C THR A 74 -2.70 25.43 3.19
#